data_AF-U2APG7-F1
#
_entry.id   AF-U2APG7-F1
#
_cell.length_a   1.000
_cell.length_b   1.000
_cell.length_c   1.000
_cell.angle_alpha   90.00
_cell.angle_beta   90.00
_cell.angle_gamma   90.00
#
_symmetry.space_group_name_H-M   'P 1'
#
loop_
_entity.id
_entity.type
_entity.pdbx_description
1 polymer ?
#
loop_
_entity_poly.entity_id
_entity_poly.type
_entity_poly.pdbx_seq_one_letter_code
_entity_poly.pdbx_strand_id
1 'polypeptide(L)'
;GEYDPIENPNGWVRVSFPAIQNKEPTPLDPREEGEALWPERHSAEKLLAIKERNPAVFESLYQQDPKPNEGLMYDEFNCYMDLPSRYYTVAYIDAADSGSDYLCALFYREAEEGNYILDVLYTKDPMEVTEKTITYMLEKYKVERCHIESNNGGGLFASNLQQQAYDRG
;
A
#
# COMPACT_ATOMS: atom_id res chain seq x y z
N GLY A 1 9.20 -22.40 -6.20
CA GLY A 1 8.96 -22.07 -7.61
C GLY A 1 7.48 -21.96 -7.80
N GLU A 2 7.02 -21.00 -8.59
CA GLU A 2 5.61 -20.73 -8.80
C GLU A 2 5.18 -21.33 -10.14
N TYR A 3 4.04 -22.03 -10.16
CA TYR A 3 3.40 -22.54 -11.37
C TYR A 3 2.21 -21.65 -11.71
N ASP A 4 2.12 -21.22 -12.96
CA ASP A 4 1.00 -20.43 -13.48
C ASP A 4 0.27 -21.23 -14.58
N PRO A 5 -0.98 -21.67 -14.36
CA PRO A 5 -1.70 -22.49 -15.32
C PRO A 5 -2.16 -21.73 -16.58
N ILE A 6 -2.15 -20.39 -16.58
CA ILE A 6 -2.61 -19.55 -17.68
C ILE A 6 -1.43 -19.10 -18.54
N GLU A 7 -0.35 -18.62 -17.92
CA GLU A 7 0.85 -18.12 -18.61
C GLU A 7 1.88 -19.22 -18.91
N ASN A 8 1.78 -20.39 -18.27
CA ASN A 8 2.73 -21.50 -18.40
C ASN A 8 2.05 -22.86 -18.66
N PRO A 9 1.47 -23.05 -19.86
CA PRO A 9 0.77 -24.29 -20.24
C PRO A 9 1.67 -25.52 -20.32
N ASN A 10 3.00 -25.34 -20.36
CA ASN A 10 4.00 -26.41 -20.50
C ASN A 10 4.62 -26.85 -19.16
N GLY A 11 4.21 -26.25 -18.03
CA GLY A 11 4.56 -26.75 -16.69
C GLY A 11 5.97 -26.46 -16.19
N TRP A 12 6.70 -25.50 -16.77
CA TRP A 12 8.05 -25.16 -16.30
C TRP A 12 8.00 -24.41 -14.98
N VAL A 13 8.82 -24.78 -14.00
CA VAL A 13 8.82 -24.06 -12.72
C VAL A 13 9.74 -22.85 -12.81
N ARG A 14 9.21 -21.64 -12.59
CA ARG A 14 10.05 -20.45 -12.45
C ARG A 14 10.78 -20.53 -11.10
N VAL A 15 12.11 -20.46 -11.15
CA VAL A 15 12.96 -20.37 -9.96
C VAL A 15 13.60 -19.00 -9.96
N SER A 16 13.51 -18.30 -8.84
CA SER A 16 14.09 -16.98 -8.64
C SER A 16 14.88 -17.01 -7.34
N PHE A 17 16.13 -16.57 -7.43
CA PHE A 17 17.06 -16.50 -6.32
C PHE A 17 17.61 -15.07 -6.27
N PRO A 18 16.97 -14.18 -5.50
CA PRO A 18 17.40 -12.79 -5.45
C PRO A 18 18.77 -12.69 -4.78
N ALA A 19 19.59 -11.74 -5.22
CA ALA A 19 20.95 -11.55 -4.71
C ALA A 19 20.98 -11.27 -3.20
N ILE A 20 19.96 -10.60 -2.66
CA ILE A 20 19.65 -10.49 -1.22
C ILE A 20 18.28 -11.14 -1.03
N GLN A 21 18.13 -12.05 -0.07
CA GLN A 21 16.83 -12.64 0.24
C GLN A 21 15.84 -11.58 0.70
N ASN A 22 14.65 -11.54 0.10
CA ASN A 22 13.58 -10.57 0.37
C ASN A 22 12.21 -11.26 0.55
N LYS A 23 12.21 -12.58 0.73
CA LYS A 23 11.03 -13.41 0.97
C LYS A 23 11.28 -14.34 2.15
N GLU A 24 10.20 -14.89 2.68
CA GLU A 24 10.30 -15.93 3.70
C GLU A 24 11.10 -17.14 3.19
N PRO A 25 11.93 -17.77 4.04
CA PRO A 25 12.70 -18.95 3.67
C PRO A 25 11.82 -20.06 3.11
N THR A 26 12.27 -20.70 2.04
CA THR A 26 11.59 -21.83 1.42
C THR A 26 12.52 -23.03 1.32
N PRO A 27 12.01 -24.25 1.08
CA PRO A 27 12.87 -25.42 0.83
C PRO A 27 13.83 -25.25 -0.35
N LEU A 28 13.52 -24.36 -1.30
CA LEU A 28 14.39 -24.06 -2.45
C LEU A 28 15.44 -23.00 -2.13
N ASP A 29 15.07 -21.99 -1.33
CA ASP A 29 15.95 -20.92 -0.87
C ASP A 29 15.80 -20.76 0.65
N PRO A 30 16.63 -21.46 1.46
CA PRO A 30 16.49 -21.50 2.90
C PRO A 30 17.14 -20.31 3.62
N ARG A 31 17.71 -19.35 2.86
CA ARG A 31 18.34 -18.15 3.41
C ARG A 31 17.32 -17.31 4.18
N GLU A 32 17.78 -16.68 5.26
CA GLU A 32 17.01 -15.69 6.02
C GLU A 32 16.94 -14.35 5.28
N GLU A 33 15.93 -13.53 5.58
CA GLU A 33 15.78 -12.21 4.99
C GLU A 33 17.04 -11.35 5.21
N GLY A 34 17.53 -10.72 4.13
CA GLY A 34 18.76 -9.92 4.15
C GLY A 34 20.05 -10.68 3.83
N GLU A 35 20.03 -12.01 3.76
CA GLU A 35 21.23 -12.79 3.43
C GLU A 35 21.57 -12.74 1.93
N ALA A 36 22.86 -12.58 1.63
CA ALA A 36 23.34 -12.57 0.25
C ALA A 36 23.38 -13.99 -0.36
N LEU A 37 23.05 -14.11 -1.65
CA LEU A 37 23.02 -15.40 -2.36
C LEU A 37 24.42 -15.98 -2.51
N TRP A 38 25.42 -15.10 -2.65
CA TRP A 38 26.81 -15.49 -2.81
C TRP A 38 27.73 -14.49 -2.08
N PRO A 39 27.81 -14.56 -0.74
CA PRO A 39 28.52 -13.60 0.09
C PRO A 39 30.00 -13.43 -0.30
N GLU A 40 30.66 -14.50 -0.75
CA GLU A 40 32.09 -14.50 -1.10
C GLU A 40 32.39 -13.65 -2.34
N ARG A 41 31.43 -13.51 -3.26
CA ARG A 41 31.59 -12.72 -4.49
C ARG A 41 30.88 -11.37 -4.40
N HIS A 42 29.73 -11.36 -3.74
CA HIS A 42 28.85 -10.22 -3.57
C HIS A 42 28.38 -10.18 -2.12
N SER A 43 29.17 -9.51 -1.26
CA SER A 43 28.77 -9.31 0.13
C SER A 43 27.47 -8.51 0.24
N ALA A 44 26.74 -8.70 1.33
CA ALA A 44 25.49 -7.98 1.58
C ALA A 44 25.73 -6.45 1.57
N GLU A 45 26.81 -5.97 2.16
CA GLU A 45 27.15 -4.54 2.20
C GLU A 45 27.36 -3.96 0.80
N LYS A 46 28.04 -4.71 -0.08
CA LYS A 46 28.24 -4.30 -1.47
C LYS A 46 26.92 -4.25 -2.23
N LEU A 47 26.05 -5.23 -2.03
CA LEU A 47 24.74 -5.27 -2.68
C LEU A 47 23.84 -4.12 -2.19
N LEU A 48 23.85 -3.82 -0.89
CA LEU A 48 23.14 -2.68 -0.31
C LEU A 48 23.65 -1.34 -0.84
N ALA A 49 24.97 -1.17 -1.00
CA ALA A 49 25.54 0.04 -1.59
C ALA A 49 25.14 0.24 -3.07
N ILE A 50 24.98 -0.87 -3.83
CA ILE A 50 24.45 -0.81 -5.20
C ILE A 50 22.97 -0.41 -5.18
N LYS A 51 22.18 -1.01 -4.28
CA LYS A 51 20.77 -0.67 -4.09
C LYS A 51 20.56 0.81 -3.78
N GLU A 52 21.34 1.37 -2.86
CA GLU A 52 21.27 2.78 -2.48
C GLU A 52 21.61 3.71 -3.66
N ARG A 53 22.61 3.35 -4.47
CA ARG A 53 23.02 4.18 -5.62
C ARG A 53 22.00 4.17 -6.75
N ASN A 54 21.41 3.02 -7.06
CA ASN A 54 20.42 2.89 -8.12
C ASN A 54 19.43 1.75 -7.83
N PRO A 55 18.33 2.05 -7.12
CA PRO A 55 17.35 1.05 -6.72
C PRO A 55 16.75 0.31 -7.91
N ALA A 56 16.36 1.01 -8.98
CA ALA A 56 15.72 0.39 -10.14
C ALA A 56 16.62 -0.63 -10.85
N VAL A 57 17.91 -0.30 -11.03
CA VAL A 57 18.91 -1.22 -11.60
C VAL A 57 19.16 -2.39 -10.65
N PHE A 58 19.17 -2.15 -9.34
CA PHE A 58 19.33 -3.20 -8.35
C PHE A 58 18.16 -4.21 -8.40
N GLU A 59 16.92 -3.74 -8.32
CA GLU A 59 15.74 -4.59 -8.35
C GLU A 59 15.68 -5.41 -9.67
N SER A 60 15.99 -4.77 -10.80
CA SER A 60 15.97 -5.45 -12.09
C SER A 60 17.08 -6.50 -12.25
N LEU A 61 18.34 -6.13 -12.01
CA LEU A 61 19.49 -6.98 -12.34
C LEU A 61 19.85 -7.98 -11.23
N TYR A 62 19.60 -7.64 -9.97
CA TYR A 62 20.04 -8.41 -8.81
C TYR A 62 18.89 -9.11 -8.10
N GLN A 63 17.69 -8.52 -8.08
CA GLN A 63 16.51 -9.14 -7.44
C GLN A 63 15.61 -9.88 -8.43
N GLN A 64 15.90 -9.78 -9.74
CA GLN A 64 15.08 -10.37 -10.81
C GLN A 64 13.63 -9.83 -10.83
N ASP A 65 13.45 -8.58 -10.40
CA ASP A 65 12.17 -7.87 -10.37
C ASP A 65 12.24 -6.63 -11.29
N PRO A 66 12.28 -6.82 -12.62
CA PRO A 66 12.27 -5.70 -13.55
C PRO A 66 10.88 -5.06 -13.56
N LYS A 67 10.76 -3.88 -12.95
CA LYS A 67 9.54 -3.07 -13.04
C LYS A 67 9.65 -2.10 -14.21
N PRO A 68 8.69 -2.09 -15.15
CA PRO A 68 8.63 -1.03 -16.13
C PRO A 68 8.37 0.29 -15.41
N ASN A 69 9.23 1.29 -15.65
CA ASN A 69 8.98 2.66 -15.19
C ASN A 69 7.79 3.29 -15.95
N GLU A 70 7.48 2.77 -17.14
CA GLU A 70 6.37 3.23 -17.97
C GLU A 70 5.06 2.56 -17.52
N GLY A 71 4.06 3.37 -17.15
CA GLY A 71 2.72 2.90 -16.78
C GLY A 71 2.32 3.09 -15.31
N LEU A 72 3.17 3.68 -14.47
CA LEU A 72 2.78 4.10 -13.13
C LEU A 72 1.99 5.41 -13.19
N MET A 73 0.92 5.52 -12.40
CA MET A 73 0.06 6.71 -12.37
C MET A 73 0.72 7.90 -11.66
N TYR A 74 1.66 7.64 -10.76
CA TYR A 74 2.33 8.64 -9.92
C TYR A 74 3.83 8.38 -9.82
N ASP A 75 4.62 9.45 -9.71
CA ASP A 75 6.03 9.43 -9.30
C ASP A 75 6.15 9.35 -7.75
N GLU A 76 7.36 9.54 -7.21
CA GLU A 76 7.58 9.60 -5.76
C GLU A 76 6.76 10.73 -5.10
N PHE A 77 6.20 10.43 -3.92
CA PHE A 77 5.45 11.41 -3.14
C PHE A 77 6.38 12.37 -2.39
N ASN A 78 6.05 13.66 -2.39
CA ASN A 78 6.73 14.64 -1.56
C ASN A 78 6.41 14.41 -0.08
N CYS A 79 7.45 14.36 0.77
CA CYS A 79 7.29 14.33 2.21
C CYS A 79 7.26 15.75 2.80
N TYR A 80 6.56 15.92 3.91
CA TYR A 80 6.42 17.20 4.59
C TYR A 80 6.66 17.06 6.10
N MET A 81 7.15 18.12 6.73
CA MET A 81 7.25 18.23 8.19
C MET A 81 6.26 19.23 8.76
N ASP A 82 5.86 20.21 7.95
CA ASP A 82 4.93 21.28 8.31
C ASP A 82 3.65 21.15 7.48
N LEU A 83 2.51 21.41 8.13
CA LEU A 83 1.21 21.46 7.48
C LEU A 83 0.92 22.87 6.93
N PRO A 84 0.10 22.99 5.87
CA PRO A 84 -0.31 24.29 5.35
C PRO A 84 -1.09 25.10 6.40
N SER A 85 -1.06 26.43 6.28
CA SER A 85 -1.75 27.32 7.24
C SER A 85 -3.26 27.45 6.97
N ARG A 86 -3.69 27.23 5.73
CA ARG A 86 -5.08 27.25 5.30
C ARG A 86 -5.38 25.92 4.61
N TYR A 87 -6.36 25.21 5.14
CA TYR A 87 -6.75 23.91 4.61
C TYR A 87 -8.21 23.61 4.93
N TYR A 88 -8.75 22.61 4.26
CA TYR A 88 -9.86 21.81 4.73
C TYR A 88 -9.37 20.42 5.13
N THR A 89 -9.98 19.83 6.16
CA THR A 89 -9.78 18.41 6.46
C THR A 89 -10.72 17.57 5.62
N VAL A 90 -10.19 16.67 4.80
CA VAL A 90 -10.98 15.84 3.89
C VAL A 90 -10.69 14.36 4.14
N ALA A 91 -11.73 13.54 4.01
CA ALA A 91 -11.60 12.09 3.91
C ALA A 91 -12.10 11.60 2.56
N TYR A 92 -11.38 10.65 1.96
CA TYR A 92 -11.82 9.92 0.78
C TYR A 92 -11.84 8.43 1.11
N ILE A 93 -12.98 7.78 0.94
CA ILE A 93 -13.23 6.42 1.38
C ILE A 93 -13.71 5.60 0.19
N ASP A 94 -12.90 4.63 -0.20
CA ASP A 94 -13.30 3.53 -1.08
C ASP A 94 -13.67 2.34 -0.18
N ALA A 95 -14.97 2.07 -0.11
CA ALA A 95 -15.51 0.99 0.70
C ALA A 95 -15.39 -0.33 -0.06
N ALA A 96 -14.90 -1.38 0.61
CA ALA A 96 -14.87 -2.71 0.05
C ALA A 96 -16.30 -3.21 -0.24
N ASP A 97 -16.54 -3.71 -1.45
CA ASP A 97 -17.86 -4.23 -1.87
C ASP A 97 -18.01 -5.74 -1.57
N SER A 98 -16.91 -6.48 -1.67
CA SER A 98 -16.84 -7.92 -1.40
C SER A 98 -15.74 -8.21 -0.36
N GLY A 99 -15.91 -9.24 0.48
CA GLY A 99 -14.96 -9.56 1.56
C GLY A 99 -13.54 -9.96 1.12
N SER A 100 -13.23 -9.89 -0.18
CA SER A 100 -11.89 -10.04 -0.73
C SER A 100 -11.16 -8.71 -0.99
N ASP A 101 -11.88 -7.59 -1.06
CA ASP A 101 -11.34 -6.28 -1.39
C ASP A 101 -10.88 -5.53 -0.13
N TYR A 102 -9.88 -4.67 -0.28
CA TYR A 102 -9.45 -3.81 0.81
C TYR A 102 -10.32 -2.57 0.86
N LEU A 103 -10.74 -2.19 2.07
CA LEU A 103 -11.20 -0.83 2.30
C LEU A 103 -9.99 0.10 2.29
N CYS A 104 -10.13 1.25 1.63
CA CYS A 104 -9.14 2.31 1.63
C CYS A 104 -9.79 3.62 2.09
N ALA A 105 -9.31 4.20 3.19
CA ALA A 105 -9.70 5.54 3.62
C ALA A 105 -8.48 6.43 3.81
N LEU A 106 -8.43 7.52 3.06
CA LEU A 106 -7.40 8.55 3.13
C LEU A 106 -7.92 9.73 3.94
N PHE A 107 -7.12 10.20 4.90
CA PHE A 107 -7.40 11.41 5.67
C PHE A 107 -6.31 12.43 5.36
N TYR A 108 -6.69 13.62 4.87
CA TYR A 108 -5.71 14.59 4.38
C TYR A 108 -6.15 16.05 4.60
N ARG A 109 -5.17 16.95 4.54
CA ARG A 109 -5.41 18.40 4.45
C ARG A 109 -5.41 18.78 2.98
N GLU A 110 -6.53 19.32 2.50
CA GLU A 110 -6.65 19.93 1.18
C GLU A 110 -6.29 21.41 1.28
N ALA A 111 -5.21 21.82 0.61
CA ALA A 111 -4.75 23.20 0.54
C ALA A 111 -4.54 23.62 -0.92
N GLU A 112 -4.31 24.91 -1.15
CA GLU A 112 -4.11 25.47 -2.50
C GLU A 112 -2.88 24.85 -3.19
N GLU A 113 -1.84 24.56 -2.40
CA GLU A 113 -0.58 23.99 -2.89
C GLU A 113 -0.64 22.47 -3.10
N GLY A 114 -1.65 21.79 -2.56
CA GLY A 114 -1.84 20.35 -2.71
C GLY A 114 -2.49 19.66 -1.52
N ASN A 115 -2.50 18.32 -1.58
CA ASN A 115 -3.09 17.45 -0.56
C ASN A 115 -1.99 16.83 0.33
N TYR A 116 -2.17 16.95 1.65
CA TYR A 116 -1.21 16.47 2.64
C TYR A 116 -1.83 15.29 3.42
N ILE A 117 -1.39 14.07 3.12
CA ILE A 117 -1.88 12.86 3.77
C ILE A 117 -1.51 12.85 5.25
N LEU A 118 -2.51 12.81 6.13
CA LEU A 118 -2.35 12.71 7.57
C LEU A 118 -2.30 11.26 8.03
N ASP A 119 -3.17 10.42 7.45
CA ASP A 119 -3.32 9.02 7.82
C ASP A 119 -4.00 8.22 6.71
N VAL A 120 -3.79 6.91 6.71
CA VAL A 120 -4.38 5.97 5.75
C VAL A 120 -4.86 4.73 6.52
N LEU A 121 -6.16 4.44 6.42
CA LEU A 121 -6.70 3.15 6.82
C LEU A 121 -6.81 2.26 5.58
N TYR A 122 -6.02 1.19 5.53
CA TYR A 122 -6.05 0.21 4.46
C TYR A 122 -6.14 -1.20 5.05
N THR A 123 -7.31 -1.83 4.97
CA THR A 123 -7.59 -3.08 5.71
C THR A 123 -8.60 -3.98 5.01
N LYS A 124 -8.56 -5.28 5.36
CA LYS A 124 -9.54 -6.32 5.00
C LYS A 124 -10.49 -6.67 6.14
N ASP A 125 -10.45 -5.90 7.23
CA ASP A 125 -11.33 -6.11 8.36
C ASP A 125 -12.80 -6.03 7.94
N PRO A 126 -13.70 -6.77 8.64
CA PRO A 126 -15.11 -6.76 8.31
C PRO A 126 -15.74 -5.39 8.56
N MET A 127 -16.83 -5.11 7.85
CA MET A 127 -17.48 -3.79 7.84
C MET A 127 -17.86 -3.28 9.24
N GLU A 128 -18.27 -4.16 10.15
CA GLU A 128 -18.65 -3.79 11.53
C GLU A 128 -17.46 -3.23 12.34
N VAL A 129 -16.23 -3.58 11.96
CA VAL A 129 -14.98 -3.08 12.56
C VAL A 129 -14.54 -1.80 11.87
N THR A 130 -14.59 -1.77 10.53
CA THR A 130 -14.12 -0.62 9.75
C THR A 130 -15.04 0.60 9.93
N GLU A 131 -16.36 0.41 10.05
CA GLU A 131 -17.30 1.49 10.38
C GLU A 131 -16.93 2.22 11.66
N LYS A 132 -16.69 1.48 12.75
CA LYS A 132 -16.33 2.08 14.04
C LYS A 132 -14.99 2.81 13.96
N THR A 133 -14.03 2.21 13.27
CA THR A 133 -12.68 2.77 13.11
C THR A 133 -12.75 4.07 12.31
N ILE A 134 -13.51 4.09 11.21
CA ILE A 134 -13.67 5.28 10.38
C ILE A 134 -14.42 6.38 11.13
N THR A 135 -15.52 6.09 11.83
CA THR A 135 -16.21 7.09 12.66
C THR A 135 -15.24 7.75 13.64
N TYR A 136 -14.42 6.95 14.32
CA TYR A 136 -13.39 7.46 15.23
C TYR A 136 -12.34 8.33 14.50
N MET A 137 -11.87 7.91 13.32
CA MET A 137 -10.87 8.68 12.56
C MET A 137 -11.43 9.99 12.00
N LEU A 138 -12.68 9.99 11.52
CA LEU A 138 -13.38 11.20 11.07
C LEU A 138 -13.45 12.25 12.21
N GLU A 139 -13.79 11.81 13.42
CA GLU A 139 -13.80 12.65 14.62
C GLU A 139 -12.39 13.10 15.03
N LYS A 140 -11.43 12.16 15.11
CA LYS A 140 -10.03 12.40 15.50
C LYS A 140 -9.39 13.48 14.64
N TYR A 141 -9.57 13.40 13.32
CA TYR A 141 -8.98 14.34 12.37
C TYR A 141 -9.80 15.62 12.19
N LYS A 142 -11.03 15.66 12.72
CA LYS A 142 -12.01 16.73 12.54
C LYS A 142 -12.32 16.96 11.06
N VAL A 143 -12.69 15.87 10.39
CA VAL A 143 -13.00 15.88 8.96
C VAL A 143 -14.17 16.82 8.67
N GLU A 144 -13.98 17.72 7.72
CA GLU A 144 -14.97 18.72 7.31
C GLU A 144 -15.74 18.26 6.08
N ARG A 145 -15.10 17.46 5.22
CA ARG A 145 -15.71 16.88 4.02
C ARG A 145 -15.33 15.41 3.92
N CYS A 146 -16.33 14.55 3.75
CA CYS A 146 -16.13 13.12 3.56
C CYS A 146 -16.71 12.72 2.22
N HIS A 147 -15.89 12.12 1.37
CA HIS A 147 -16.25 11.55 0.09
C HIS A 147 -16.21 10.04 0.21
N ILE A 148 -17.31 9.37 -0.11
CA ILE A 148 -17.41 7.92 -0.09
C ILE A 148 -17.75 7.47 -1.52
N GLU A 149 -16.98 6.53 -2.06
CA GLU A 149 -17.23 6.00 -3.39
C GLU A 149 -18.61 5.34 -3.47
N SER A 150 -19.32 5.61 -4.57
CA SER A 150 -20.70 5.20 -4.74
C SER A 150 -20.79 3.78 -5.31
N ASN A 151 -20.24 2.80 -4.60
CA ASN A 151 -20.46 1.36 -4.83
C ASN A 151 -21.50 0.80 -3.84
N ASN A 152 -21.86 -0.48 -3.97
CA ASN A 152 -22.89 -1.08 -3.11
C ASN A 152 -22.48 -1.03 -1.62
N GLY A 153 -21.21 -1.30 -1.30
CA GLY A 153 -20.64 -1.12 0.03
C GLY A 153 -20.69 0.33 0.54
N GLY A 154 -20.32 1.29 -0.29
CA GLY A 154 -20.23 2.71 0.05
C GLY A 154 -21.57 3.36 0.34
N GLY A 155 -22.64 2.95 -0.34
CA GLY A 155 -23.99 3.43 -0.06
C GLY A 155 -24.51 3.02 1.32
N LEU A 156 -24.29 1.76 1.70
CA LEU A 156 -24.66 1.25 3.03
C LEU A 156 -23.80 1.90 4.12
N PHE A 157 -22.50 2.01 3.85
CA PHE A 157 -21.52 2.64 4.72
C PHE A 157 -21.85 4.12 5.02
N ALA A 158 -22.16 4.90 3.98
CA ALA A 158 -22.56 6.29 4.12
C ALA A 158 -23.84 6.45 4.96
N SER A 159 -24.81 5.56 4.77
CA SER A 159 -26.07 5.56 5.52
C SER A 159 -25.84 5.27 7.01
N ASN A 160 -25.00 4.28 7.32
CA ASN A 160 -24.65 3.92 8.70
C ASN A 160 -23.87 5.03 9.41
N LEU A 161 -22.92 5.66 8.72
CA LEU A 161 -22.18 6.81 9.25
C LEU A 161 -23.08 8.00 9.53
N GLN A 162 -24.01 8.32 8.62
CA GLN A 162 -24.98 9.40 8.85
C GLN A 162 -25.85 9.11 10.07
N GLN A 163 -26.35 7.88 10.22
CA GLN A 163 -27.14 7.50 11.39
C GLN A 163 -26.34 7.67 12.69
N GLN A 164 -25.09 7.19 12.72
CA GLN A 164 -24.22 7.34 13.89
C GLN A 164 -23.93 8.80 14.24
N ALA A 165 -23.77 9.66 13.22
CA ALA A 165 -23.61 11.10 13.44
C ALA A 165 -24.89 11.69 14.05
N TYR A 166 -26.08 11.38 13.50
CA TYR A 166 -27.36 11.83 14.06
C TYR A 166 -27.58 11.38 15.51
N ASP A 167 -27.21 10.15 15.84
CA ASP A 167 -27.37 9.60 17.20
C ASP A 167 -26.43 10.28 18.22
N ARG A 168 -25.34 10.91 17.75
CA ARG A 168 -24.33 11.58 18.59
C ARG A 168 -24.53 13.09 18.74
N GLY A 169 -25.38 13.71 17.91
CA GLY A 169 -25.73 15.14 17.96
C GLY A 169 -24.79 16.02 17.16
#